data_AF-A0A935QUW2-F1
#
_entry.id   AF-A0A935QUW2-F1
#
_cell.length_a   1.000
_cell.length_b   1.000
_cell.length_c   1.000
_cell.angle_alpha   90.00
_cell.angle_beta   90.00
_cell.angle_gamma   90.00
#
_symmetry.space_group_name_H-M   'P 1'
#
loop_
_entity.id
_entity.type
_entity.pdbx_description
1 polymer ?
#
loop_
_entity_poly.entity_id
_entity_poly.type
_entity_poly.pdbx_seq_one_letter_code
_entity_poly.pdbx_strand_id
1 'polypeptide(L)'
;MPAVLTLQVRPEPNGGWALQLTRLGQAPVAGALSAADVEALTERQRELLRPPPVIVLGQVARREEHEEAAGQTLARVFAAPGFTELLNQAIGEGLGALVLDAEHPAAHALPWELICATPTSPSLEEERGAVVARLSVGDPARPAPLPSRLRVLSWCARPDDPTLHRVSAALHELCARLGLALVTLPPDLAGGLPEPEPDTTDLLHLLCHGERAEGALRLRLPGADGTSGSLSALLDGPVDRFGLVVVGVCKGGAVSAHRLNDLSGRLLRRGVTACLTPAEPVRADTLIALMEGLLPKLCAGADLNSAVLAARRAVRANRSPHPDSRPYTVQLQVSDLGRLNGAPLLRAPHGLPGWPRGDAALNAWLLRAKDHATALGLGYLGLEHLILAARPEEGGLTHRAAVRALAAAHLPLTRLLGGLSERPDRRGPLVLSPRLAQLGPRLQDGADAEALWALLLGDGHPGVRQLAPQLTLPGQGQDVSALSMSQDGGPARLAESLERVFGPEDGRRITPKPGEVVGREKDGSTAQHPLYVGHAAIDTRLRSDHLTWLGPGALLLRSSMIPMANGLARPVKGPTPLRDGELLWLTESTWIVGRA
;
A
#
# COMPACT_ATOMS: atom_id res chain seq x y z
N MET A 1 -10.11 13.43 6.52
CA MET A 1 -9.04 13.65 5.53
C MET A 1 -7.72 13.64 6.28
N PRO A 2 -6.66 13.02 5.74
CA PRO A 2 -5.37 13.01 6.42
C PRO A 2 -4.85 14.45 6.60
N ALA A 3 -4.17 14.72 7.70
CA ALA A 3 -3.65 16.06 7.98
C ALA A 3 -2.46 16.37 7.05
N VAL A 4 -2.36 17.63 6.61
CA VAL A 4 -1.18 18.15 5.89
C VAL A 4 -0.59 19.27 6.72
N LEU A 5 0.71 19.14 7.04
CA LEU A 5 1.50 20.16 7.70
C LEU A 5 2.43 20.83 6.70
N THR A 6 2.66 22.13 6.84
CA THR A 6 3.66 22.87 6.08
C THR A 6 4.73 23.41 7.03
N LEU A 7 5.98 22.99 6.82
CA LEU A 7 7.16 23.52 7.50
C LEU A 7 7.82 24.55 6.57
N GLN A 8 7.65 25.83 6.88
CA GLN A 8 8.33 26.91 6.19
C GLN A 8 9.69 27.17 6.83
N VAL A 9 10.72 27.32 6.00
CA VAL A 9 12.11 27.58 6.43
C VAL A 9 12.62 28.81 5.70
N ARG A 10 12.77 29.91 6.44
CA ARG A 10 13.24 31.21 5.91
C ARG A 10 14.64 31.53 6.43
N PRO A 11 15.58 31.95 5.57
CA PRO A 11 16.89 32.38 6.04
C PRO A 11 16.79 33.71 6.79
N GLU A 12 17.52 33.83 7.90
CA GLU A 12 17.69 35.09 8.63
C GLU A 12 19.02 35.77 8.27
N PRO A 13 19.12 37.11 8.41
CA PRO A 13 20.36 37.85 8.10
C PRO A 13 21.58 37.42 8.92
N ASN A 14 21.37 36.84 10.10
CA ASN A 14 22.42 36.32 11.00
C ASN A 14 22.96 34.95 10.56
N GLY A 15 22.43 34.34 9.49
CA GLY A 15 22.78 32.99 9.03
C GLY A 15 21.94 31.86 9.67
N GLY A 16 21.05 32.17 10.61
CA GLY A 16 20.08 31.25 11.18
C GLY A 16 18.87 31.04 10.27
N TRP A 17 17.92 30.22 10.72
CA TRP A 17 16.65 29.98 10.04
C TRP A 17 15.47 30.31 10.94
N ALA A 18 14.52 31.08 10.43
CA ALA A 18 13.19 31.18 10.99
C ALA A 18 12.34 30.00 10.48
N LEU A 19 11.69 29.31 11.40
CA LEU A 19 10.87 28.13 11.14
C LEU A 19 9.41 28.46 11.43
N GLN A 20 8.52 27.99 10.58
CA GLN A 20 7.08 28.12 10.80
C GLN A 20 6.38 26.82 10.46
N LEU A 21 5.79 26.16 11.46
CA LEU A 21 4.99 24.96 11.25
C LEU A 21 3.51 25.36 11.22
N THR A 22 2.86 25.11 10.09
CA THR A 22 1.48 25.52 9.84
C THR A 22 0.62 24.32 9.51
N ARG A 23 -0.58 24.29 10.07
CA ARG A 23 -1.65 23.41 9.64
C ARG A 23 -2.76 24.26 9.01
N LEU A 24 -3.33 23.78 7.91
CA LEU A 24 -4.39 24.52 7.22
C LEU A 24 -5.55 24.83 8.18
N GLY A 25 -5.93 26.10 8.28
CA GLY A 25 -7.00 26.57 9.15
C GLY A 25 -6.61 26.78 10.62
N GLN A 26 -5.33 26.61 10.99
CA GLN A 26 -4.82 26.89 12.34
C GLN A 26 -3.78 28.01 12.32
N ALA A 27 -3.58 28.64 13.47
CA ALA A 27 -2.52 29.62 13.64
C ALA A 27 -1.14 28.92 13.49
N PRO A 28 -0.18 29.55 12.81
CA PRO A 28 1.14 28.97 12.67
C PRO A 28 1.91 28.98 13.99
N VAL A 29 2.72 27.95 14.21
CA VAL A 29 3.68 27.92 15.32
C VAL A 29 5.04 28.35 14.79
N ALA A 30 5.69 29.28 15.48
CA ALA A 30 7.01 29.80 15.10
C ALA A 30 8.13 29.15 15.91
N GLY A 31 9.28 28.95 15.27
CA GLY A 31 10.51 28.48 15.86
C GLY A 31 11.71 29.13 15.16
N ALA A 32 12.90 28.91 15.68
CA ALA A 32 14.12 29.40 15.04
C ALA A 32 15.29 28.44 15.30
N LEU A 33 16.24 28.43 14.37
CA LEU A 33 17.54 27.81 14.54
C LEU A 33 18.61 28.89 14.44
N SER A 34 19.55 28.91 15.38
CA SER A 34 20.68 29.83 15.31
C SER A 34 21.59 29.48 14.13
N ALA A 35 22.43 30.41 13.70
CA ALA A 35 23.42 30.15 12.64
C ALA A 35 24.33 28.96 12.99
N ALA A 36 24.74 28.84 14.26
CA ALA A 36 25.54 27.72 14.75
C ALA A 36 24.77 26.40 14.66
N ASP A 37 23.47 26.38 14.98
CA ASP A 37 22.65 25.17 14.87
C ASP A 37 22.44 24.76 13.40
N VAL A 38 22.24 25.73 12.50
CA VAL A 38 22.11 25.50 11.06
C VAL A 38 23.39 24.92 10.47
N GLU A 39 24.55 25.49 10.83
CA GLU A 39 25.86 24.99 10.42
C GLU A 39 26.09 23.58 10.93
N ALA A 40 25.91 23.36 12.24
CA ALA A 40 26.08 22.05 12.86
C ALA A 40 25.13 20.99 12.28
N LEU A 41 23.87 21.36 12.03
CA LEU A 41 22.89 20.49 11.37
C LEU A 41 23.38 20.11 9.97
N THR A 42 23.76 21.10 9.16
CA THR A 42 24.17 20.87 7.76
C THR A 42 25.46 20.06 7.66
N GLU A 43 26.44 20.34 8.52
CA GLU A 43 27.71 19.61 8.58
C GLU A 43 27.48 18.16 9.01
N ARG A 44 26.69 17.94 10.07
CA ARG A 44 26.41 16.60 10.58
C ARG A 44 25.67 15.74 9.55
N GLN A 45 24.72 16.31 8.82
CA GLN A 45 24.03 15.62 7.73
C GLN A 45 25.00 15.21 6.62
N ARG A 46 25.89 16.13 6.23
CA ARG A 46 26.92 15.86 5.22
C ARG A 46 27.87 14.75 5.66
N GLU A 47 28.25 14.73 6.93
CA GLU A 47 29.12 13.71 7.51
C GLU A 47 28.46 12.32 7.52
N LEU A 48 27.25 12.22 8.08
CA LEU A 48 26.50 10.96 8.22
C LEU A 48 26.18 10.32 6.86
N LEU A 49 25.76 11.16 5.91
CA LEU A 49 25.34 10.72 4.59
C LEU A 49 26.48 10.70 3.56
N ARG A 50 27.71 11.02 3.97
CA ARG A 50 28.88 10.94 3.09
C ARG A 50 28.96 9.55 2.45
N PRO A 51 29.09 9.46 1.12
CA PRO A 51 29.39 8.20 0.44
C PRO A 51 30.65 7.56 1.03
N PRO A 52 30.64 6.26 1.38
CA PRO A 52 31.88 5.60 1.76
C PRO A 52 32.85 5.57 0.56
N PRO A 53 34.16 5.63 0.79
CA PRO A 53 35.15 5.61 -0.29
C PRO A 53 35.16 4.27 -1.04
N VAL A 54 34.80 3.19 -0.34
CA VAL A 54 34.65 1.84 -0.90
C VAL A 54 33.34 1.26 -0.41
N ILE A 55 32.53 0.75 -1.33
CA ILE A 55 31.25 0.12 -1.02
C ILE A 55 31.50 -1.38 -0.88
N VAL A 56 31.33 -1.90 0.34
CA VAL A 56 31.47 -3.33 0.62
C VAL A 56 30.07 -3.95 0.72
N LEU A 57 29.85 -5.06 0.01
CA LEU A 57 28.62 -5.84 0.13
C LEU A 57 28.42 -6.27 1.59
N GLY A 58 27.24 -5.99 2.17
CA GLY A 58 26.93 -6.24 3.58
C GLY A 58 26.90 -4.98 4.47
N GLN A 59 27.28 -3.80 3.97
CA GLN A 59 27.23 -2.54 4.74
C GLN A 59 25.85 -1.85 4.75
N VAL A 60 24.78 -2.57 4.40
CA VAL A 60 23.42 -2.00 4.33
C VAL A 60 22.96 -1.52 5.70
N ALA A 61 23.12 -2.36 6.74
CA ALA A 61 22.72 -2.04 8.10
C ALA A 61 23.42 -0.77 8.62
N ARG A 62 24.74 -0.66 8.41
CA ARG A 62 25.50 0.54 8.80
C ARG A 62 25.00 1.80 8.08
N ARG A 63 24.61 1.66 6.81
CA ARG A 63 24.05 2.80 6.06
C ARG A 63 22.68 3.19 6.59
N GLU A 64 21.85 2.22 6.95
CA GLU A 64 20.56 2.44 7.59
C GLU A 64 20.72 3.12 8.97
N GLU A 65 21.69 2.70 9.78
CA GLU A 65 22.04 3.37 11.05
C GLU A 65 22.44 4.84 10.85
N HIS A 66 23.24 5.13 9.81
CA HIS A 66 23.61 6.52 9.48
C HIS A 66 22.41 7.34 9.01
N GLU A 67 21.48 6.73 8.29
CA GLU A 67 20.24 7.38 7.83
C GLU A 67 19.28 7.64 8.99
N GLU A 68 19.18 6.70 9.93
CA GLU A 68 18.43 6.89 11.16
C GLU A 68 19.02 8.04 11.99
N ALA A 69 20.34 8.04 12.21
CA ALA A 69 21.03 9.12 12.92
C ALA A 69 20.85 10.49 12.22
N ALA A 70 20.78 10.50 10.89
CA ALA A 70 20.49 11.70 10.11
C ALA A 70 19.05 12.17 10.37
N GLY A 71 18.07 11.26 10.37
CA GLY A 71 16.68 11.55 10.73
C GLY A 71 16.51 12.12 12.13
N GLN A 72 17.18 11.51 13.11
CA GLN A 72 17.19 11.96 14.51
C GLN A 72 17.82 13.36 14.66
N THR A 73 18.85 13.66 13.87
CA THR A 73 19.45 15.00 13.84
C THR A 73 18.48 16.03 13.26
N LEU A 74 17.72 15.69 12.20
CA LEU A 74 16.68 16.56 11.64
C LEU A 74 15.51 16.79 12.62
N ALA A 75 15.19 15.81 13.47
CA ALA A 75 14.11 15.94 14.46
C ALA A 75 14.32 17.13 15.44
N ARG A 76 15.57 17.63 15.57
CA ARG A 76 15.87 18.84 16.36
C ARG A 76 15.14 20.08 15.85
N VAL A 77 14.75 20.12 14.57
CA VAL A 77 13.92 21.18 13.98
C VAL A 77 12.56 21.27 14.70
N PHE A 78 12.04 20.14 15.20
CA PHE A 78 10.78 20.09 15.95
C PHE A 78 10.94 20.34 17.46
N ALA A 79 12.15 20.60 17.96
CA ALA A 79 12.37 20.90 19.38
C ALA A 79 11.86 22.30 19.79
N ALA A 80 11.48 23.14 18.81
CA ALA A 80 10.87 24.44 19.08
C ALA A 80 9.54 24.30 19.87
N PRO A 81 9.26 25.18 20.84
CA PRO A 81 8.01 25.14 21.60
C PRO A 81 6.78 25.10 20.68
N GLY A 82 5.85 24.19 20.95
CA GLY A 82 4.61 24.01 20.18
C GLY A 82 4.72 23.20 18.89
N PHE A 83 5.93 23.00 18.33
CA PHE A 83 6.09 22.17 17.11
C PHE A 83 5.72 20.72 17.38
N THR A 84 6.24 20.16 18.47
CA THR A 84 5.94 18.79 18.91
C THR A 84 4.44 18.58 19.16
N GLU A 85 3.75 19.57 19.75
CA GLU A 85 2.31 19.46 20.03
C GLU A 85 1.50 19.44 18.73
N LEU A 86 1.76 20.39 17.82
CA LEU A 86 1.09 20.45 16.52
C LEU A 86 1.39 19.21 15.66
N LEU A 87 2.62 18.74 15.67
CA LEU A 87 3.02 17.52 14.95
C LEU A 87 2.33 16.28 15.53
N ASN A 88 2.32 16.12 16.87
CA ASN A 88 1.66 14.99 17.52
C ASN A 88 0.14 15.01 17.31
N GLN A 89 -0.47 16.20 17.33
CA GLN A 89 -1.89 16.36 16.99
C GLN A 89 -2.15 15.88 15.56
N ALA A 90 -1.38 16.35 14.59
CA ALA A 90 -1.54 15.94 13.20
C ALA A 90 -1.30 14.43 13.01
N ILE A 91 -0.32 13.85 13.71
CA ILE A 91 -0.06 12.40 13.72
C ILE A 91 -1.26 11.64 14.27
N GLY A 92 -1.83 12.07 15.40
CA GLY A 92 -3.00 11.45 16.01
C GLY A 92 -4.24 11.46 15.11
N GLU A 93 -4.32 12.44 14.22
CA GLU A 93 -5.39 12.58 13.23
C GLU A 93 -5.08 11.90 11.87
N GLY A 94 -3.94 11.21 11.76
CA GLY A 94 -3.48 10.58 10.53
C GLY A 94 -2.79 11.56 9.60
N LEU A 95 -1.59 12.00 9.97
CA LEU A 95 -0.73 12.85 9.14
C LEU A 95 -0.48 12.17 7.79
N GLY A 96 -0.95 12.80 6.71
CA GLY A 96 -0.74 12.32 5.34
C GLY A 96 0.51 12.86 4.69
N ALA A 97 0.86 14.12 4.97
CA ALA A 97 2.05 14.75 4.39
C ALA A 97 2.66 15.83 5.29
N LEU A 98 3.99 15.92 5.25
CA LEU A 98 4.77 17.06 5.70
C LEU A 98 5.35 17.77 4.47
N VAL A 99 4.95 19.02 4.27
CA VAL A 99 5.34 19.83 3.12
C VAL A 99 6.41 20.82 3.54
N LEU A 100 7.57 20.75 2.91
CA LEU A 100 8.66 21.69 3.10
C LEU A 100 8.51 22.88 2.15
N ASP A 101 8.45 24.09 2.70
CA ASP A 101 8.49 25.35 1.97
C ASP A 101 9.79 26.10 2.36
N ALA A 102 10.88 25.77 1.69
CA ALA A 102 12.22 26.27 2.03
C ALA A 102 12.69 27.34 1.03
N GLU A 103 12.89 28.57 1.52
CA GLU A 103 13.43 29.67 0.71
C GLU A 103 14.95 29.54 0.51
N HIS A 104 15.65 28.89 1.45
CA HIS A 104 17.10 28.75 1.42
C HIS A 104 17.55 27.44 0.72
N PRO A 105 18.47 27.48 -0.26
CA PRO A 105 18.93 26.28 -0.97
C PRO A 105 19.51 25.18 -0.08
N ALA A 106 20.23 25.54 0.99
CA ALA A 106 20.79 24.54 1.91
C ALA A 106 19.69 23.81 2.70
N ALA A 107 18.62 24.51 3.10
CA ALA A 107 17.47 23.87 3.73
C ALA A 107 16.76 22.94 2.74
N HIS A 108 16.54 23.39 1.49
CA HIS A 108 15.93 22.56 0.45
C HIS A 108 16.72 21.27 0.14
N ALA A 109 18.06 21.33 0.26
CA ALA A 109 18.97 20.21 -0.02
C ALA A 109 19.02 19.14 1.09
N LEU A 110 18.49 19.42 2.29
CA LEU A 110 18.49 18.44 3.37
C LEU A 110 17.60 17.21 3.03
N PRO A 111 17.94 16.03 3.57
CA PRO A 111 17.24 14.77 3.30
C PRO A 111 15.99 14.66 4.19
N TRP A 112 15.04 15.59 4.04
CA TRP A 112 13.84 15.69 4.89
C TRP A 112 13.00 14.41 4.91
N GLU A 113 13.08 13.57 3.89
CA GLU A 113 12.49 12.23 3.86
C GLU A 113 12.91 11.33 5.03
N LEU A 114 14.07 11.61 5.66
CA LEU A 114 14.55 10.88 6.82
C LEU A 114 14.02 11.44 8.15
N ILE A 115 13.31 12.57 8.15
CA ILE A 115 12.95 13.26 9.40
C ILE A 115 12.10 12.38 10.32
N CYS A 116 12.48 12.38 11.60
CA CYS A 116 11.74 11.69 12.67
C CYS A 116 10.83 12.68 13.42
N ALA A 117 9.74 12.19 14.00
CA ALA A 117 8.89 13.01 14.88
C ALA A 117 9.62 13.36 16.17
N THR A 118 10.39 12.40 16.71
CA THR A 118 11.26 12.57 17.87
C THR A 118 12.64 11.97 17.60
N PRO A 119 13.67 12.33 18.38
CA PRO A 119 15.01 11.75 18.21
C PRO A 119 15.11 10.24 18.47
N THR A 120 14.03 9.58 18.92
CA THR A 120 14.00 8.14 19.20
C THR A 120 12.96 7.40 18.36
N SER A 121 12.18 8.10 17.55
CA SER A 121 11.20 7.49 16.65
C SER A 121 11.85 7.12 15.31
N PRO A 122 11.31 6.15 14.57
CA PRO A 122 11.62 5.99 13.15
C PRO A 122 11.24 7.25 12.35
N SER A 123 11.61 7.27 11.08
CA SER A 123 11.21 8.37 10.17
C SER A 123 9.68 8.45 10.04
N LEU A 124 9.16 9.66 9.79
CA LEU A 124 7.72 9.89 9.61
C LEU A 124 7.11 9.00 8.51
N GLU A 125 7.87 8.72 7.46
CA GLU A 125 7.43 7.89 6.33
C GLU A 125 7.28 6.41 6.71
N GLU A 126 8.15 5.92 7.60
CA GLU A 126 8.18 4.52 8.05
C GLU A 126 7.13 4.24 9.10
N GLU A 127 7.11 5.05 10.16
CA GLU A 127 6.27 4.80 11.33
C GLU A 127 4.80 5.12 11.05
N ARG A 128 4.55 6.22 10.34
CA ARG A 128 3.21 6.83 10.24
C ARG A 128 2.66 6.89 8.82
N GLY A 129 3.50 6.63 7.81
CA GLY A 129 3.10 6.72 6.41
C GLY A 129 2.75 8.15 5.99
N ALA A 130 3.38 9.16 6.61
CA ALA A 130 3.30 10.54 6.15
C ALA A 130 4.36 10.78 5.08
N VAL A 131 3.98 11.24 3.89
CA VAL A 131 4.96 11.54 2.82
C VAL A 131 5.62 12.89 3.07
N VAL A 132 6.93 12.98 2.85
CA VAL A 132 7.61 14.28 2.79
C VAL A 132 7.61 14.80 1.35
N ALA A 133 7.10 16.01 1.16
CA ALA A 133 7.03 16.71 -0.12
C ALA A 133 7.67 18.09 -0.02
N ARG A 134 8.12 18.66 -1.14
CA ARG A 134 8.63 20.03 -1.23
C ARG A 134 7.65 20.89 -2.02
N LEU A 135 7.29 22.04 -1.47
CA LEU A 135 6.48 23.03 -2.16
C LEU A 135 7.36 23.78 -3.17
N SER A 136 6.81 24.02 -4.35
CA SER A 136 7.46 24.79 -5.40
C SER A 136 6.43 25.70 -6.06
N VAL A 137 6.91 26.79 -6.64
CA VAL A 137 6.05 27.73 -7.36
C VAL A 137 5.45 27.04 -8.58
N GLY A 138 4.13 27.09 -8.70
CA GLY A 138 3.38 26.64 -9.87
C GLY A 138 1.91 26.98 -9.73
N ASP A 139 1.14 26.74 -10.79
CA ASP A 139 -0.28 26.98 -10.76
C ASP A 139 -0.99 25.86 -9.98
N PRO A 140 -2.05 26.18 -9.21
CA PRO A 140 -2.88 25.16 -8.58
C PRO A 140 -3.57 24.31 -9.65
N ALA A 141 -3.81 23.03 -9.34
CA ALA A 141 -4.49 22.16 -10.27
C ALA A 141 -5.90 22.70 -10.54
N ARG A 142 -6.33 22.71 -11.79
CA ARG A 142 -7.75 22.93 -12.09
C ARG A 142 -8.54 21.72 -11.56
N PRO A 143 -9.65 21.93 -10.84
CA PRO A 143 -10.52 20.84 -10.44
C PRO A 143 -11.01 20.10 -11.69
N ALA A 144 -10.67 18.82 -11.81
CA ALA A 144 -11.08 17.96 -12.90
C ALA A 144 -11.70 16.68 -12.33
N PRO A 145 -12.70 16.08 -13.01
CA PRO A 145 -13.22 14.78 -12.61
C PRO A 145 -12.10 13.74 -12.58
N LEU A 146 -12.12 12.86 -11.57
CA LEU A 146 -11.11 11.82 -11.42
C LEU A 146 -11.22 10.82 -12.58
N PRO A 147 -10.14 10.63 -13.36
CA PRO A 147 -10.13 9.71 -14.49
C PRO A 147 -10.12 8.26 -14.01
N SER A 148 -10.71 7.36 -14.80
CA SER A 148 -10.73 5.92 -14.48
C SER A 148 -9.50 5.15 -14.95
N ARG A 149 -8.69 5.75 -15.84
CA ARG A 149 -7.54 5.09 -16.46
C ARG A 149 -6.24 5.89 -16.26
N LEU A 150 -5.15 5.15 -16.11
CA LEU A 150 -3.79 5.67 -16.16
C LEU A 150 -3.16 5.29 -17.49
N ARG A 151 -2.55 6.25 -18.15
CA ARG A 151 -1.70 6.04 -19.31
C ARG A 151 -0.29 6.53 -18.99
N VAL A 152 0.72 5.73 -19.30
CA VAL A 152 2.13 6.09 -19.07
C VAL A 152 2.71 6.55 -20.39
N LEU A 153 3.26 7.76 -20.42
CA LEU A 153 4.07 8.27 -21.52
C LEU A 153 5.52 8.18 -21.10
N SER A 154 6.36 7.49 -21.89
CA SER A 154 7.78 7.38 -21.59
C SER A 154 8.60 8.04 -22.68
N TRP A 155 9.43 8.99 -22.29
CA TRP A 155 10.42 9.60 -23.17
C TRP A 155 11.82 9.20 -22.70
N CYS A 156 12.65 8.73 -23.64
CA CYS A 156 14.02 8.35 -23.39
C CYS A 156 14.95 9.15 -24.31
N ALA A 157 15.86 9.92 -23.73
CA ALA A 157 16.77 10.78 -24.49
C ALA A 157 17.72 9.98 -25.40
N ARG A 158 18.09 8.77 -25.00
CA ARG A 158 19.03 7.89 -25.73
C ARG A 158 18.55 6.43 -25.64
N PRO A 159 17.60 6.01 -26.50
CA PRO A 159 17.02 4.66 -26.42
C PRO A 159 18.02 3.54 -26.70
N ASP A 160 19.10 3.84 -27.43
CA ASP A 160 20.18 2.90 -27.73
C ASP A 160 21.18 2.72 -26.57
N ASP A 161 21.09 3.54 -25.52
CA ASP A 161 21.93 3.38 -24.35
C ASP A 161 21.49 2.15 -23.53
N PRO A 162 22.38 1.20 -23.20
CA PRO A 162 21.98 -0.04 -22.54
C PRO A 162 21.41 0.17 -21.13
N THR A 163 21.83 1.22 -20.42
CA THR A 163 21.31 1.52 -19.08
C THR A 163 19.90 2.08 -19.16
N LEU A 164 19.66 3.06 -20.04
CA LEU A 164 18.32 3.62 -20.22
C LEU A 164 17.37 2.62 -20.88
N HIS A 165 17.86 1.83 -21.83
CA HIS A 165 17.13 0.73 -22.45
C HIS A 165 16.65 -0.27 -21.39
N ARG A 166 17.51 -0.65 -20.43
CA ARG A 166 17.13 -1.54 -19.33
C ARG A 166 15.99 -0.98 -18.47
N VAL A 167 16.03 0.31 -18.13
CA VAL A 167 14.94 0.96 -17.36
C VAL A 167 13.66 1.03 -18.20
N SER A 168 13.77 1.37 -19.48
CA SER A 168 12.64 1.39 -20.42
C SER A 168 12.01 0.00 -20.56
N ALA A 169 12.80 -1.05 -20.77
CA ALA A 169 12.33 -2.43 -20.89
C ALA A 169 11.60 -2.90 -19.62
N ALA A 170 12.14 -2.61 -18.45
CA ALA A 170 11.49 -2.92 -17.18
C ALA A 170 10.15 -2.17 -17.01
N LEU A 171 10.07 -0.91 -17.45
CA LEU A 171 8.82 -0.17 -17.47
C LEU A 171 7.78 -0.78 -18.43
N HIS A 172 8.20 -1.25 -19.60
CA HIS A 172 7.33 -1.94 -20.55
C HIS A 172 6.76 -3.22 -19.95
N GLU A 173 7.61 -4.05 -19.34
CA GLU A 173 7.18 -5.27 -18.66
C GLU A 173 6.20 -4.97 -17.51
N LEU A 174 6.52 -3.96 -16.69
CA LEU A 174 5.66 -3.54 -15.59
C LEU A 174 4.30 -3.03 -16.08
N CYS A 175 4.27 -2.18 -17.11
CA CYS A 175 3.02 -1.69 -17.69
C CYS A 175 2.19 -2.84 -18.27
N ALA A 176 2.82 -3.77 -19.01
CA ALA A 176 2.15 -4.94 -19.54
C ALA A 176 1.54 -5.82 -18.42
N ARG A 177 2.30 -6.07 -17.35
CA ARG A 177 1.85 -6.83 -16.17
C ARG A 177 0.67 -6.17 -15.46
N LEU A 178 0.62 -4.84 -15.45
CA LEU A 178 -0.45 -4.06 -14.82
C LEU A 178 -1.62 -3.76 -15.78
N GLY A 179 -1.53 -4.13 -17.06
CA GLY A 179 -2.53 -3.80 -18.08
C GLY A 179 -2.62 -2.31 -18.41
N LEU A 180 -1.53 -1.56 -18.23
CA LEU A 180 -1.45 -0.14 -18.52
C LEU A 180 -1.10 0.13 -19.98
N ALA A 181 -1.71 1.18 -20.54
CA ALA A 181 -1.28 1.72 -21.82
C ALA A 181 0.06 2.46 -21.64
N LEU A 182 1.10 2.00 -22.33
CA LEU A 182 2.41 2.64 -22.39
C LEU A 182 2.63 3.22 -23.80
N VAL A 183 2.88 4.52 -23.87
CA VAL A 183 3.20 5.23 -25.10
C VAL A 183 4.67 5.66 -25.06
N THR A 184 5.50 5.08 -25.90
CA THR A 184 6.90 5.50 -26.06
C THR A 184 6.95 6.72 -26.98
N LEU A 185 7.45 7.83 -26.44
CA LEU A 185 7.64 9.07 -27.19
C LEU A 185 8.97 9.01 -27.95
N PRO A 186 9.02 9.49 -29.21
CA PRO A 186 10.26 9.51 -29.96
C PRO A 186 11.26 10.48 -29.31
N PRO A 187 12.58 10.21 -29.37
CA PRO A 187 13.59 11.03 -28.67
C PRO A 187 13.60 12.49 -29.10
N ASP A 188 13.33 12.75 -30.38
CA ASP A 188 13.26 14.07 -31.00
C ASP A 188 11.90 14.78 -30.80
N LEU A 189 10.90 14.05 -30.29
CA LEU A 189 9.52 14.53 -30.15
C LEU A 189 8.94 15.10 -31.46
N ALA A 190 9.33 14.57 -32.63
CA ALA A 190 8.98 15.12 -33.94
C ALA A 190 7.46 15.16 -34.26
N GLY A 191 6.60 14.60 -33.41
CA GLY A 191 5.13 14.68 -33.51
C GLY A 191 4.44 15.37 -32.32
N GLY A 192 5.20 15.99 -31.41
CA GLY A 192 4.67 16.51 -30.15
C GLY A 192 4.20 15.42 -29.18
N LEU A 193 3.42 15.84 -28.18
CA LEU A 193 2.76 14.91 -27.26
C LEU A 193 1.51 14.32 -27.93
N PRO A 194 1.20 13.02 -27.74
CA PRO A 194 -0.05 12.44 -28.24
C PRO A 194 -1.23 13.15 -27.60
N GLU A 195 -2.37 13.22 -28.29
CA GLU A 195 -3.59 13.85 -27.76
C GLU A 195 -4.01 13.22 -26.41
N PRO A 196 -4.58 14.01 -25.47
CA PRO A 196 -5.15 13.48 -24.24
C PRO A 196 -6.34 12.57 -24.55
N GLU A 197 -6.41 11.43 -23.88
CA GLU A 197 -7.57 10.55 -23.97
C GLU A 197 -8.63 10.94 -22.94
N PRO A 198 -9.94 10.91 -23.29
CA PRO A 198 -11.01 11.08 -22.32
C PRO A 198 -10.88 10.08 -21.15
N ASP A 199 -11.28 10.50 -19.95
CA ASP A 199 -11.30 9.66 -18.74
C ASP A 199 -9.95 8.99 -18.39
N THR A 200 -8.85 9.62 -18.84
CA THR A 200 -7.48 9.13 -18.63
C THR A 200 -6.62 10.24 -18.03
N THR A 201 -5.81 9.91 -17.02
CA THR A 201 -4.68 10.76 -16.60
C THR A 201 -3.39 10.22 -17.19
N ASP A 202 -2.53 11.13 -17.63
CA ASP A 202 -1.20 10.79 -18.11
C ASP A 202 -0.18 10.89 -16.96
N LEU A 203 0.67 9.86 -16.84
CA LEU A 203 1.93 9.93 -16.10
C LEU A 203 3.07 10.01 -17.12
N LEU A 204 3.92 11.02 -16.99
CA LEU A 204 5.09 11.18 -17.85
C LEU A 204 6.35 10.68 -17.14
N HIS A 205 7.07 9.74 -17.76
CA HIS A 205 8.36 9.24 -17.28
C HIS A 205 9.48 9.71 -18.22
N LEU A 206 10.34 10.60 -17.72
CA LEU A 206 11.46 11.18 -18.45
C LEU A 206 12.75 10.43 -18.09
N LEU A 207 13.41 9.82 -19.06
CA LEU A 207 14.66 9.07 -18.87
C LEU A 207 15.83 9.74 -19.59
N CYS A 208 16.87 10.10 -18.85
CA CYS A 208 18.10 10.67 -19.42
C CYS A 208 19.34 10.35 -18.57
N HIS A 209 20.51 10.64 -19.13
CA HIS A 209 21.75 10.73 -18.35
C HIS A 209 21.97 12.17 -17.91
N GLY A 210 22.68 12.35 -16.80
CA GLY A 210 23.26 13.67 -16.53
C GLY A 210 24.42 13.94 -17.50
N GLU A 211 24.53 15.11 -18.13
CA GLU A 211 25.72 15.45 -18.92
C GLU A 211 26.50 16.63 -18.33
N ARG A 212 27.83 16.58 -18.47
CA ARG A 212 28.77 17.61 -18.02
C ARG A 212 28.96 18.60 -19.17
N ALA A 213 28.25 19.72 -19.14
CA ALA A 213 28.46 20.84 -20.05
C ALA A 213 28.45 22.18 -19.29
N GLU A 214 29.45 23.01 -19.58
CA GLU A 214 29.69 24.31 -18.97
C GLU A 214 28.44 25.22 -19.08
N GLY A 215 28.02 25.79 -17.95
CA GLY A 215 27.17 26.98 -17.92
C GLY A 215 25.65 26.82 -17.93
N ALA A 216 25.06 25.80 -18.58
CA ALA A 216 23.60 25.61 -18.56
C ALA A 216 23.23 24.14 -18.62
N LEU A 217 22.13 23.76 -17.95
CA LEU A 217 21.46 22.48 -18.19
C LEU A 217 20.87 22.53 -19.60
N ARG A 218 21.69 22.29 -20.62
CA ARG A 218 21.19 21.76 -21.89
C ARG A 218 21.06 20.27 -21.67
N LEU A 219 19.85 19.74 -21.68
CA LEU A 219 19.66 18.37 -22.16
C LEU A 219 20.13 18.41 -23.60
N ARG A 220 21.42 18.12 -23.85
CA ARG A 220 21.97 18.12 -25.20
C ARG A 220 21.53 16.82 -25.85
N LEU A 221 20.35 16.89 -26.43
CA LEU A 221 19.87 15.89 -27.37
C LEU A 221 20.82 15.92 -28.57
N PRO A 222 21.19 14.76 -29.14
CA PRO A 222 22.15 14.71 -30.24
C PRO A 222 21.64 15.58 -31.40
N GLY A 223 22.45 16.57 -31.83
CA GLY A 223 22.15 17.43 -33.00
C GLY A 223 22.06 18.94 -32.78
N ALA A 224 22.49 19.50 -31.65
CA ALA A 224 22.41 20.94 -31.40
C ALA A 224 23.60 21.75 -31.97
N ASP A 225 23.65 21.84 -33.31
CA ASP A 225 23.82 23.10 -34.03
C ASP A 225 22.51 23.34 -34.80
N GLY A 226 21.51 23.87 -34.10
CA GLY A 226 20.30 24.44 -34.69
C GLY A 226 19.30 23.48 -35.32
N THR A 227 18.50 22.76 -34.52
CA THR A 227 17.08 22.48 -34.84
C THR A 227 16.30 22.10 -33.59
N SER A 228 15.04 22.55 -33.55
CA SER A 228 13.96 22.30 -32.60
C SER A 228 13.70 20.82 -32.29
N GLY A 229 14.24 20.33 -31.17
CA GLY A 229 13.97 18.97 -30.68
C GLY A 229 14.45 18.78 -29.25
N SER A 230 14.00 19.63 -28.32
CA SER A 230 14.43 19.59 -26.91
C SER A 230 13.27 19.42 -25.94
N LEU A 231 13.52 19.07 -24.68
CA LEU A 231 12.51 19.09 -23.61
C LEU A 231 11.71 20.41 -23.59
N SER A 232 12.26 21.51 -24.14
CA SER A 232 11.50 22.72 -24.47
C SER A 232 10.19 22.43 -25.22
N ALA A 233 10.21 21.60 -26.26
CA ALA A 233 9.02 21.22 -27.02
C ALA A 233 8.01 20.44 -26.17
N LEU A 234 8.50 19.63 -25.22
CA LEU A 234 7.63 18.98 -24.22
C LEU A 234 7.01 20.01 -23.26
N LEU A 235 7.78 21.02 -22.86
CA LEU A 235 7.34 22.14 -22.01
C LEU A 235 6.46 23.16 -22.75
N ASP A 236 6.43 23.11 -24.08
CA ASP A 236 5.60 23.96 -24.94
C ASP A 236 4.22 23.32 -25.22
N GLY A 237 4.05 22.02 -24.95
CA GLY A 237 2.76 21.33 -25.01
C GLY A 237 1.90 21.48 -23.73
N PRO A 238 0.65 20.97 -23.72
CA PRO A 238 -0.24 21.03 -22.55
C PRO A 238 0.23 20.06 -21.46
N VAL A 239 1.24 20.46 -20.68
CA VAL A 239 1.81 19.65 -19.59
C VAL A 239 0.95 19.63 -18.32
N ASP A 240 -0.05 20.50 -18.23
CA ASP A 240 -1.02 20.57 -17.15
C ASP A 240 -1.92 19.32 -17.07
N ARG A 241 -1.98 18.53 -18.14
CA ARG A 241 -2.68 17.24 -18.16
C ARG A 241 -2.00 16.13 -17.36
N PHE A 242 -0.70 16.28 -17.04
CA PHE A 242 0.05 15.24 -16.34
C PHE A 242 -0.28 15.25 -14.85
N GLY A 243 -0.87 14.17 -14.36
CA GLY A 243 -1.14 14.01 -12.92
C GLY A 243 0.14 13.86 -12.10
N LEU A 244 1.18 13.31 -12.70
CA LEU A 244 2.51 13.14 -12.12
C LEU A 244 3.57 13.07 -13.22
N VAL A 245 4.70 13.74 -13.02
CA VAL A 245 5.91 13.57 -13.83
C VAL A 245 6.98 12.87 -12.99
N VAL A 246 7.58 11.81 -13.51
CA VAL A 246 8.71 11.10 -12.90
C VAL A 246 9.95 11.38 -13.73
N VAL A 247 10.97 11.97 -13.11
CA VAL A 247 12.25 12.28 -13.76
C VAL A 247 13.26 11.22 -13.34
N GLY A 248 13.74 10.41 -14.28
CA GLY A 248 14.79 9.42 -14.07
C GLY A 248 16.11 9.87 -14.69
N VAL A 249 17.06 10.28 -13.85
CA VAL A 249 18.41 10.66 -14.28
C VAL A 249 19.42 9.61 -13.85
N CYS A 250 19.99 8.90 -14.82
CA CYS A 250 21.00 7.88 -14.59
C CYS A 250 22.42 8.48 -14.47
N LYS A 251 23.31 7.73 -13.80
CA LYS A 251 24.73 8.05 -13.56
C LYS A 251 25.66 8.21 -14.78
N GLY A 252 25.14 8.20 -16.01
CA GLY A 252 25.95 8.38 -17.21
C GLY A 252 26.69 9.73 -17.28
N GLY A 253 26.40 10.68 -16.40
CA GLY A 253 27.28 11.83 -16.20
C GLY A 253 26.88 12.80 -15.09
N ALA A 254 27.52 13.97 -15.09
CA ALA A 254 27.60 14.85 -13.92
C ALA A 254 26.59 16.01 -14.00
N VAL A 255 25.38 15.79 -13.48
CA VAL A 255 24.39 16.84 -13.23
C VAL A 255 24.36 17.18 -11.75
N SER A 256 24.29 18.48 -11.43
CA SER A 256 24.16 18.95 -10.05
C SER A 256 22.72 18.88 -9.55
N ALA A 257 22.54 18.72 -8.23
CA ALA A 257 21.23 18.72 -7.59
C ALA A 257 20.40 19.97 -7.90
N HIS A 258 21.04 21.14 -7.92
CA HIS A 258 20.39 22.41 -8.25
C HIS A 258 19.74 22.38 -9.64
N ARG A 259 20.40 21.74 -10.61
CA ARG A 259 19.92 21.61 -11.99
C ARG A 259 18.69 20.70 -12.09
N LEU A 260 18.65 19.60 -11.34
CA LEU A 260 17.48 18.71 -11.29
C LEU A 260 16.27 19.39 -10.64
N ASN A 261 16.50 20.11 -9.54
CA ASN A 261 15.46 20.89 -8.88
C ASN A 261 14.91 22.02 -9.76
N ASP A 262 15.76 22.66 -10.58
CA ASP A 262 15.29 23.64 -11.55
C ASP A 262 14.45 23.01 -12.68
N LEU A 263 14.74 21.77 -13.08
CA LEU A 263 13.91 21.06 -14.06
C LEU A 263 12.50 20.79 -13.52
N SER A 264 12.38 20.18 -12.35
CA SER A 264 11.08 19.92 -11.71
C SER A 264 10.34 21.22 -11.41
N GLY A 265 11.03 22.26 -10.92
CA GLY A 265 10.45 23.58 -10.71
C GLY A 265 9.93 24.22 -12.01
N ARG A 266 10.61 24.04 -13.15
CA ARG A 266 10.12 24.51 -14.46
C ARG A 266 8.88 23.75 -14.93
N LEU A 267 8.82 22.42 -14.72
CA LEU A 267 7.63 21.62 -15.02
C LEU A 267 6.43 22.09 -14.20
N LEU A 268 6.64 22.32 -12.89
CA LEU A 268 5.60 22.78 -11.98
C LEU A 268 5.07 24.17 -12.36
N ARG A 269 5.96 25.12 -12.72
CA ARG A 269 5.58 26.45 -13.24
C ARG A 269 4.82 26.42 -14.56
N ARG A 270 4.83 25.30 -15.28
CA ARG A 270 4.10 25.12 -16.55
C ARG A 270 2.76 24.41 -16.35
N GLY A 271 2.37 24.12 -15.12
CA GLY A 271 1.06 23.54 -14.79
C GLY A 271 1.10 22.07 -14.38
N VAL A 272 2.25 21.42 -14.40
CA VAL A 272 2.39 20.10 -13.75
C VAL A 272 2.15 20.28 -12.25
N THR A 273 1.37 19.41 -11.63
CA THR A 273 1.01 19.59 -10.21
C THR A 273 1.91 18.83 -9.24
N ALA A 274 2.57 17.79 -9.73
CA ALA A 274 3.48 16.96 -8.95
C ALA A 274 4.62 16.42 -9.82
N CYS A 275 5.83 16.43 -9.27
CA CYS A 275 7.03 15.90 -9.91
C CYS A 275 7.83 15.06 -8.91
N LEU A 276 8.15 13.82 -9.28
CA LEU A 276 9.04 12.95 -8.54
C LEU A 276 10.42 12.98 -9.20
N THR A 277 11.40 13.57 -8.54
CA THR A 277 12.72 13.88 -9.12
C THR A 277 13.82 13.50 -8.16
N PRO A 278 14.89 12.85 -8.62
CA PRO A 278 16.00 12.54 -7.75
C PRO A 278 16.82 13.81 -7.46
N ALA A 279 17.32 13.93 -6.24
CA ALA A 279 18.22 15.00 -5.81
C ALA A 279 19.58 14.90 -6.49
N GLU A 280 20.00 13.69 -6.87
CA GLU A 280 21.27 13.38 -7.54
C GLU A 280 21.06 12.27 -8.56
N PRO A 281 21.97 12.03 -9.51
CA PRO A 281 21.85 10.89 -10.43
C PRO A 281 21.75 9.55 -9.69
N VAL A 282 20.75 8.74 -10.03
CA VAL A 282 20.43 7.45 -9.41
C VAL A 282 20.82 6.27 -10.30
N ARG A 283 20.80 5.06 -9.75
CA ARG A 283 21.02 3.83 -10.53
C ARG A 283 19.75 3.43 -11.29
N ALA A 284 19.94 2.69 -12.38
CA ALA A 284 18.83 2.04 -13.10
C ALA A 284 17.97 1.17 -12.17
N ASP A 285 18.58 0.36 -11.31
CA ASP A 285 17.85 -0.52 -10.37
C ASP A 285 16.95 0.27 -9.41
N THR A 286 17.37 1.48 -9.03
CA THR A 286 16.61 2.39 -8.18
C THR A 286 15.39 2.94 -8.91
N LEU A 287 15.55 3.35 -10.17
CA LEU A 287 14.43 3.80 -10.99
C LEU A 287 13.43 2.68 -11.27
N ILE A 288 13.92 1.46 -11.52
CA ILE A 288 13.06 0.28 -11.73
C ILE A 288 12.24 0.02 -10.46
N ALA A 289 12.88 -0.11 -9.30
CA ALA A 289 12.17 -0.35 -8.05
C ALA A 289 11.22 0.80 -7.67
N LEU A 290 11.59 2.04 -7.98
CA LEU A 290 10.70 3.19 -7.79
C LEU A 290 9.40 3.00 -8.58
N MET A 291 9.48 2.68 -9.86
CA MET A 291 8.31 2.46 -10.70
C MET A 291 7.51 1.22 -10.27
N GLU A 292 8.19 0.14 -9.85
CA GLU A 292 7.54 -1.07 -9.33
C GLU A 292 6.76 -0.83 -8.03
N GLY A 293 7.18 0.11 -7.19
CA GLY A 293 6.38 0.52 -6.03
C GLY A 293 5.29 1.54 -6.38
N LEU A 294 5.58 2.45 -7.31
CA LEU A 294 4.70 3.58 -7.66
C LEU A 294 3.47 3.14 -8.47
N LEU A 295 3.67 2.51 -9.63
CA LEU A 295 2.60 2.25 -10.59
C LEU A 295 1.51 1.32 -10.03
N PRO A 296 1.82 0.19 -9.35
CA PRO A 296 0.77 -0.67 -8.80
C PRO A 296 -0.15 0.06 -7.83
N LYS A 297 0.38 0.97 -6.99
CA LYS A 297 -0.43 1.75 -6.05
C LYS A 297 -1.29 2.78 -6.77
N LEU A 298 -0.76 3.50 -7.75
CA LEU A 298 -1.55 4.41 -8.57
C LEU A 298 -2.67 3.67 -9.30
N CYS A 299 -2.37 2.53 -9.92
CA CYS A 299 -3.35 1.68 -10.61
C CYS A 299 -4.45 1.19 -9.68
N ALA A 300 -4.11 0.94 -8.41
CA ALA A 300 -5.07 0.51 -7.40
C ALA A 300 -5.95 1.67 -6.88
N GLY A 301 -5.79 2.89 -7.40
CA GLY A 301 -6.52 4.07 -6.95
C GLY A 301 -6.03 4.62 -5.62
N ALA A 302 -4.78 4.35 -5.23
CA ALA A 302 -4.18 5.00 -4.07
C ALA A 302 -3.95 6.49 -4.33
N ASP A 303 -3.91 7.27 -3.25
CA ASP A 303 -3.45 8.66 -3.30
C ASP A 303 -1.95 8.77 -3.62
N LEU A 304 -1.55 9.97 -4.04
CA LEU A 304 -0.17 10.26 -4.43
C LEU A 304 0.81 9.97 -3.28
N ASN A 305 0.44 10.30 -2.04
CA ASN A 305 1.29 10.11 -0.86
C ASN A 305 1.60 8.62 -0.67
N SER A 306 0.56 7.79 -0.68
CA SER A 306 0.62 6.35 -0.53
C SER A 306 1.44 5.69 -1.65
N ALA A 307 1.28 6.18 -2.89
CA ALA A 307 2.04 5.67 -4.03
C ALA A 307 3.53 6.03 -3.94
N VAL A 308 3.87 7.25 -3.54
CA VAL A 308 5.27 7.68 -3.35
C VAL A 308 5.93 6.93 -2.18
N LEU A 309 5.22 6.72 -1.08
CA LEU A 309 5.71 5.91 0.03
C LEU A 309 5.96 4.46 -0.39
N ALA A 310 5.07 3.86 -1.19
CA ALA A 310 5.29 2.54 -1.74
C ALA A 310 6.52 2.49 -2.68
N ALA A 311 6.68 3.52 -3.51
CA ALA A 311 7.86 3.67 -4.38
C ALA A 311 9.16 3.72 -3.57
N ARG A 312 9.21 4.54 -2.51
CA ARG A 312 10.38 4.64 -1.60
C ARG A 312 10.63 3.35 -0.82
N ARG A 313 9.57 2.64 -0.38
CA ARG A 313 9.70 1.31 0.26
C ARG A 313 10.27 0.28 -0.70
N ALA A 314 9.85 0.26 -1.97
CA ALA A 314 10.40 -0.63 -2.98
C ALA A 314 11.89 -0.33 -3.24
N VAL A 315 12.28 0.95 -3.34
CA VAL A 315 13.70 1.36 -3.42
C VAL A 315 14.50 0.85 -2.22
N ARG A 316 13.96 0.99 -1.01
CA ARG A 316 14.61 0.47 0.21
C ARG A 316 14.75 -1.05 0.18
N ALA A 317 13.75 -1.77 -0.32
CA ALA A 317 13.75 -3.22 -0.39
C ALA A 317 14.88 -3.79 -1.27
N ASN A 318 15.42 -3.00 -2.21
CA ASN A 318 16.61 -3.39 -2.99
C ASN A 318 17.88 -3.57 -2.13
N ARG A 319 17.89 -3.07 -0.89
CA ARG A 319 19.01 -3.22 0.07
C ARG A 319 20.37 -2.84 -0.54
N SER A 320 20.40 -1.83 -1.40
CA SER A 320 21.65 -1.34 -1.98
C SER A 320 22.37 -0.46 -0.95
N PRO A 321 23.64 -0.73 -0.62
CA PRO A 321 24.44 0.15 0.24
C PRO A 321 24.88 1.43 -0.49
N HIS A 322 24.63 1.54 -1.79
CA HIS A 322 25.10 2.66 -2.61
C HIS A 322 24.24 3.91 -2.34
N PRO A 323 24.84 5.10 -2.09
CA PRO A 323 24.12 6.33 -1.73
C PRO A 323 23.09 6.81 -2.77
N ASP A 324 23.35 6.56 -4.05
CA ASP A 324 22.48 6.86 -5.20
C ASP A 324 21.29 5.90 -5.34
N SER A 325 21.16 4.95 -4.42
CA SER A 325 20.13 3.93 -4.41
C SER A 325 19.25 4.02 -3.17
N ARG A 326 19.40 5.11 -2.41
CA ARG A 326 18.71 5.28 -1.14
C ARG A 326 17.38 5.99 -1.36
N PRO A 327 16.32 5.62 -0.61
CA PRO A 327 14.96 6.11 -0.88
C PRO A 327 14.82 7.63 -0.75
N TYR A 328 15.55 8.27 0.16
CA TYR A 328 15.52 9.73 0.36
C TYR A 328 16.09 10.53 -0.82
N THR A 329 16.82 9.88 -1.73
CA THR A 329 17.35 10.57 -2.92
C THR A 329 16.26 10.93 -3.90
N VAL A 330 15.10 10.27 -3.86
CA VAL A 330 13.97 10.57 -4.74
C VAL A 330 13.02 11.50 -4.01
N GLN A 331 12.91 12.74 -4.49
CA GLN A 331 12.17 13.83 -3.84
C GLN A 331 10.85 14.08 -4.55
N LEU A 332 9.76 14.18 -3.79
CA LEU A 332 8.47 14.64 -4.28
C LEU A 332 8.42 16.17 -4.20
N GLN A 333 8.13 16.82 -5.33
CA GLN A 333 7.85 18.25 -5.42
C GLN A 333 6.42 18.47 -5.90
N VAL A 334 5.72 19.44 -5.31
CA VAL A 334 4.34 19.77 -5.67
C VAL A 334 4.16 21.28 -5.80
N SER A 335 3.26 21.70 -6.68
CA SER A 335 2.79 23.10 -6.75
C SER A 335 1.45 23.30 -6.04
N ASP A 336 0.74 22.21 -5.74
CA ASP A 336 -0.61 22.24 -5.19
C ASP A 336 -0.76 21.29 -4.00
N LEU A 337 -1.02 21.85 -2.82
CA LEU A 337 -1.25 21.10 -1.59
C LEU A 337 -2.50 20.20 -1.69
N GLY A 338 -3.46 20.56 -2.54
CA GLY A 338 -4.65 19.75 -2.81
C GLY A 338 -4.33 18.33 -3.28
N ARG A 339 -3.18 18.14 -3.97
CA ARG A 339 -2.69 16.82 -4.39
C ARG A 339 -2.23 15.94 -3.23
N LEU A 340 -1.88 16.54 -2.09
CA LEU A 340 -1.41 15.83 -0.90
C LEU A 340 -2.52 15.56 0.11
N ASN A 341 -3.75 16.02 -0.13
CA ASN A 341 -4.90 15.86 0.76
C ASN A 341 -5.53 14.45 0.71
N GLY A 342 -4.82 13.45 0.18
CA GLY A 342 -5.30 12.06 0.10
C GLY A 342 -6.32 11.79 -1.00
N ALA A 343 -6.49 12.71 -1.96
CA ALA A 343 -7.30 12.45 -3.15
C ALA A 343 -6.54 11.49 -4.09
N PRO A 344 -7.18 10.42 -4.59
CA PRO A 344 -6.53 9.50 -5.52
C PRO A 344 -6.33 10.15 -6.89
N LEU A 345 -5.27 9.75 -7.61
CA LEU A 345 -5.04 10.23 -8.99
C LEU A 345 -5.99 9.58 -9.99
N LEU A 346 -6.46 8.38 -9.67
CA LEU A 346 -7.42 7.62 -10.45
C LEU A 346 -8.67 7.38 -9.63
N ARG A 347 -9.80 7.26 -10.30
CA ARG A 347 -10.92 6.50 -9.76
C ARG A 347 -10.43 5.07 -9.55
N ALA A 348 -10.56 4.55 -8.33
CA ALA A 348 -10.15 3.18 -8.03
C ALA A 348 -10.77 2.21 -9.05
N PRO A 349 -10.00 1.27 -9.62
CA PRO A 349 -10.52 0.29 -10.55
C PRO A 349 -11.66 -0.46 -9.86
N HIS A 350 -12.80 -0.54 -10.55
CA HIS A 350 -14.06 -0.93 -9.96
C HIS A 350 -14.02 -2.34 -9.35
N GLY A 351 -14.13 -2.41 -8.02
CA GLY A 351 -14.59 -3.59 -7.28
C GLY A 351 -13.68 -4.82 -7.28
N LEU A 352 -14.04 -5.78 -6.44
CA LEU A 352 -13.56 -7.15 -6.58
C LEU A 352 -14.25 -7.80 -7.79
N PRO A 353 -13.66 -8.83 -8.42
CA PRO A 353 -14.31 -9.52 -9.54
C PRO A 353 -15.74 -9.96 -9.18
N GLY A 354 -16.73 -9.55 -9.98
CA GLY A 354 -18.14 -9.86 -9.75
C GLY A 354 -18.84 -9.01 -8.69
N TRP A 355 -18.19 -8.00 -8.13
CA TRP A 355 -18.80 -7.04 -7.21
C TRP A 355 -19.31 -5.80 -7.95
N PRO A 356 -20.46 -5.24 -7.54
CA PRO A 356 -20.97 -3.98 -8.08
C PRO A 356 -20.06 -2.80 -7.70
N ARG A 357 -20.29 -1.65 -8.31
CA ARG A 357 -19.52 -0.44 -8.00
C ARG A 357 -19.94 0.08 -6.62
N GLY A 358 -19.05 0.01 -5.63
CA GLY A 358 -19.29 0.63 -4.33
C GLY A 358 -19.14 2.15 -4.34
N ASP A 359 -19.55 2.80 -3.26
CA ASP A 359 -19.18 4.18 -2.97
C ASP A 359 -17.68 4.31 -2.62
N ALA A 360 -17.21 5.53 -2.36
CA ALA A 360 -15.80 5.76 -2.06
C ALA A 360 -15.34 5.04 -0.77
N ALA A 361 -16.19 4.95 0.25
CA ALA A 361 -15.86 4.34 1.53
C ALA A 361 -15.74 2.81 1.40
N LEU A 362 -16.71 2.17 0.75
CA LEU A 362 -16.69 0.73 0.47
C LEU A 362 -15.48 0.37 -0.39
N ASN A 363 -15.22 1.10 -1.48
CA ASN A 363 -14.06 0.82 -2.33
C ASN A 363 -12.74 0.97 -1.57
N ALA A 364 -12.61 1.99 -0.71
CA ALA A 364 -11.42 2.15 0.14
C ALA A 364 -11.26 0.97 1.11
N TRP A 365 -12.34 0.47 1.68
CA TRP A 365 -12.31 -0.70 2.55
C TRP A 365 -11.91 -1.98 1.80
N LEU A 366 -12.54 -2.26 0.65
CA LEU A 366 -12.18 -3.40 -0.21
C LEU A 366 -10.71 -3.34 -0.66
N LEU A 367 -10.22 -2.14 -0.98
CA LEU A 367 -8.82 -1.92 -1.34
C LEU A 367 -7.88 -2.24 -0.19
N ARG A 368 -8.18 -1.78 1.04
CA ARG A 368 -7.37 -2.12 2.22
C ARG A 368 -7.38 -3.61 2.51
N ALA A 369 -8.50 -4.29 2.32
CA ALA A 369 -8.59 -5.73 2.48
C ALA A 369 -7.72 -6.47 1.45
N LYS A 370 -7.78 -6.02 0.18
CA LYS A 370 -6.91 -6.52 -0.89
C LYS A 370 -5.43 -6.27 -0.61
N ASP A 371 -5.08 -5.08 -0.12
CA ASP A 371 -3.71 -4.73 0.28
C ASP A 371 -3.23 -5.64 1.42
N HIS A 372 -4.08 -5.90 2.43
CA HIS A 372 -3.75 -6.80 3.53
C HIS A 372 -3.51 -8.24 3.04
N ALA A 373 -4.40 -8.76 2.21
CA ALA A 373 -4.25 -10.07 1.56
C ALA A 373 -2.96 -10.17 0.73
N THR A 374 -2.65 -9.12 -0.03
CA THR A 374 -1.44 -9.05 -0.86
C THR A 374 -0.18 -9.03 -0.01
N ALA A 375 -0.17 -8.27 1.08
CA ALA A 375 0.96 -8.18 2.00
C ALA A 375 1.30 -9.52 2.68
N LEU A 376 0.29 -10.36 2.91
CA LEU A 376 0.48 -11.70 3.48
C LEU A 376 1.00 -12.73 2.45
N GLY A 377 0.93 -12.45 1.15
CA GLY A 377 1.42 -13.35 0.11
C GLY A 377 0.65 -14.68 -0.01
N LEU A 378 -0.54 -14.78 0.59
CA LEU A 378 -1.32 -16.02 0.63
C LEU A 378 -2.14 -16.31 -0.64
N GLY A 379 -2.19 -15.34 -1.57
CA GLY A 379 -2.82 -15.49 -2.88
C GLY A 379 -4.36 -15.58 -2.89
N TYR A 380 -5.03 -15.19 -1.80
CA TYR A 380 -6.49 -15.12 -1.74
C TYR A 380 -6.98 -13.93 -0.92
N LEU A 381 -8.25 -13.54 -1.11
CA LEU A 381 -8.98 -12.57 -0.29
C LEU A 381 -10.26 -13.20 0.24
N GLY A 382 -10.45 -13.12 1.56
CA GLY A 382 -11.59 -13.71 2.27
C GLY A 382 -12.22 -12.74 3.27
N LEU A 383 -13.20 -13.21 4.05
CA LEU A 383 -13.87 -12.40 5.07
C LEU A 383 -12.93 -11.90 6.17
N GLU A 384 -11.97 -12.72 6.57
CA GLU A 384 -10.96 -12.40 7.57
C GLU A 384 -10.16 -11.15 7.18
N HIS A 385 -9.90 -10.96 5.90
CA HIS A 385 -9.21 -9.79 5.39
C HIS A 385 -10.10 -8.55 5.40
N LEU A 386 -11.41 -8.70 5.10
CA LEU A 386 -12.38 -7.61 5.26
C LEU A 386 -12.45 -7.16 6.72
N ILE A 387 -12.55 -8.11 7.66
CA ILE A 387 -12.62 -7.83 9.10
C ILE A 387 -11.35 -7.14 9.58
N LEU A 388 -10.18 -7.59 9.15
CA LEU A 388 -8.89 -6.98 9.51
C LEU A 388 -8.71 -5.59 8.90
N ALA A 389 -9.26 -5.34 7.71
CA ALA A 389 -9.19 -4.05 7.04
C ALA A 389 -10.24 -3.03 7.50
N ALA A 390 -11.25 -3.47 8.27
CA ALA A 390 -12.34 -2.63 8.75
C ALA A 390 -11.85 -1.56 9.74
N ARG A 391 -12.37 -0.34 9.60
CA ARG A 391 -12.15 0.76 10.57
C ARG A 391 -13.43 1.02 11.35
N PRO A 392 -13.34 1.42 12.64
CA PRO A 392 -14.52 1.73 13.46
C PRO A 392 -15.49 2.76 12.85
N GLU A 393 -14.95 3.68 12.05
CA GLU A 393 -15.70 4.76 11.40
C GLU A 393 -16.64 4.27 10.28
N GLU A 394 -16.43 3.05 9.76
CA GLU A 394 -17.05 2.56 8.52
C GLU A 394 -18.38 1.83 8.72
N GLY A 395 -18.69 1.44 9.96
CA GLY A 395 -19.96 0.78 10.30
C GLY A 395 -21.14 1.73 10.52
N GLY A 396 -21.12 2.92 9.91
CA GLY A 396 -22.15 3.94 10.09
C GLY A 396 -22.43 4.24 11.57
N LEU A 397 -23.69 4.53 11.89
CA LEU A 397 -24.17 4.58 13.28
C LEU A 397 -24.68 3.20 13.75
N THR A 398 -25.23 2.38 12.86
CA THR A 398 -25.92 1.13 13.20
C THR A 398 -24.97 0.00 13.59
N HIS A 399 -23.88 -0.16 12.83
CA HIS A 399 -22.96 -1.31 13.01
C HIS A 399 -21.66 -0.94 13.71
N ARG A 400 -21.42 0.34 14.03
CA ARG A 400 -20.18 0.82 14.69
C ARG A 400 -19.77 0.00 15.90
N ALA A 401 -20.73 -0.40 16.74
CA ALA A 401 -20.46 -1.21 17.92
C ALA A 401 -20.00 -2.64 17.55
N ALA A 402 -20.60 -3.25 16.53
CA ALA A 402 -20.17 -4.54 16.00
C ALA A 402 -18.77 -4.46 15.36
N VAL A 403 -18.49 -3.40 14.60
CA VAL A 403 -17.17 -3.17 14.00
C VAL A 403 -16.09 -2.98 15.08
N ARG A 404 -16.39 -2.23 16.15
CA ARG A 404 -15.47 -2.10 17.30
C ARG A 404 -15.26 -3.42 18.01
N ALA A 405 -16.31 -4.22 18.18
CA ALA A 405 -16.18 -5.54 18.79
C ALA A 405 -15.32 -6.48 17.91
N LEU A 406 -15.48 -6.41 16.57
CA LEU A 406 -14.63 -7.13 15.62
C LEU A 406 -13.15 -6.71 15.67
N ALA A 407 -12.83 -5.50 16.11
CA ALA A 407 -11.44 -5.09 16.35
C ALA A 407 -10.76 -5.97 17.41
N ALA A 408 -11.51 -6.47 18.41
CA ALA A 408 -10.98 -7.43 19.39
C ALA A 408 -10.67 -8.80 18.76
N ALA A 409 -11.24 -9.12 17.60
CA ALA A 409 -10.95 -10.33 16.83
C ALA A 409 -9.70 -10.20 15.96
N HIS A 410 -9.08 -9.02 15.84
CA HIS A 410 -7.91 -8.79 14.99
C HIS A 410 -6.72 -9.69 15.36
N LEU A 411 -6.36 -9.75 16.64
CA LEU A 411 -5.23 -10.55 17.11
C LEU A 411 -5.47 -12.06 16.89
N PRO A 412 -6.63 -12.64 17.26
CA PRO A 412 -6.98 -14.01 16.88
C PRO A 412 -6.87 -14.25 15.36
N LEU A 413 -7.51 -13.44 14.52
CA LEU A 413 -7.51 -13.63 13.07
C LEU A 413 -6.11 -13.56 12.45
N THR A 414 -5.28 -12.63 12.92
CA THR A 414 -3.88 -12.50 12.48
C THR A 414 -3.10 -13.76 12.81
N ARG A 415 -3.32 -14.33 14.00
CA ARG A 415 -2.71 -15.59 14.43
C ARG A 415 -3.18 -16.77 13.59
N LEU A 416 -4.48 -16.85 13.27
CA LEU A 416 -5.02 -17.89 12.37
C LEU A 416 -4.38 -17.80 10.97
N LEU A 417 -4.27 -16.59 10.42
CA LEU A 417 -3.62 -16.35 9.12
C LEU A 417 -2.14 -16.73 9.16
N GLY A 418 -1.44 -16.44 10.26
CA GLY A 418 -0.03 -16.81 10.47
C GLY A 418 0.25 -18.31 10.54
N GLY A 419 -0.77 -19.16 10.72
CA GLY A 419 -0.62 -20.62 10.62
C GLY A 419 -0.73 -21.18 9.20
N LEU A 420 -1.09 -20.35 8.21
CA LEU A 420 -1.04 -20.70 6.80
C LEU A 420 0.37 -20.47 6.25
N SER A 421 0.79 -21.31 5.33
CA SER A 421 2.06 -21.19 4.61
C SER A 421 1.82 -20.95 3.13
N GLU A 422 2.70 -20.17 2.50
CA GLU A 422 2.66 -19.95 1.06
C GLU A 422 3.21 -21.16 0.28
N ARG A 423 2.63 -21.41 -0.90
CA ARG A 423 3.06 -22.34 -1.93
C ARG A 423 3.57 -21.57 -3.15
N PRO A 424 4.89 -21.36 -3.28
CA PRO A 424 5.46 -20.56 -4.36
C PRO A 424 5.12 -21.08 -5.77
N ASP A 425 4.95 -22.40 -5.91
CA ASP A 425 4.56 -23.09 -7.15
C ASP A 425 3.14 -22.75 -7.63
N ARG A 426 2.32 -22.14 -6.77
CA ARG A 426 0.92 -21.80 -7.04
C ARG A 426 0.65 -20.30 -6.97
N ARG A 427 1.70 -19.46 -7.03
CA ARG A 427 1.54 -18.00 -7.13
C ARG A 427 0.73 -17.63 -8.36
N GLY A 428 -0.31 -16.83 -8.15
CA GLY A 428 -1.23 -16.40 -9.19
C GLY A 428 -1.97 -15.13 -8.78
N PRO A 429 -2.94 -14.67 -9.60
CA PRO A 429 -3.79 -13.55 -9.22
C PRO A 429 -4.55 -13.87 -7.93
N LEU A 430 -4.83 -12.83 -7.15
CA LEU A 430 -5.58 -12.96 -5.90
C LEU A 430 -6.99 -13.50 -6.18
N VAL A 431 -7.34 -14.62 -5.55
CA VAL A 431 -8.64 -15.30 -5.70
C VAL A 431 -9.56 -14.97 -4.54
N LEU A 432 -10.84 -14.71 -4.80
CA LEU A 432 -11.82 -14.53 -3.72
C LEU A 432 -12.19 -15.87 -3.10
N SER A 433 -12.31 -15.95 -1.77
CA SER A 433 -12.90 -17.13 -1.13
C SER A 433 -14.34 -17.34 -1.62
N PRO A 434 -14.83 -18.59 -1.69
CA PRO A 434 -16.19 -18.88 -2.17
C PRO A 434 -17.27 -18.04 -1.50
N ARG A 435 -17.21 -17.87 -0.17
CA ARG A 435 -18.17 -17.06 0.59
C ARG A 435 -18.11 -15.59 0.21
N LEU A 436 -16.90 -15.03 0.05
CA LEU A 436 -16.73 -13.64 -0.34
C LEU A 436 -17.20 -13.41 -1.79
N ALA A 437 -16.94 -14.36 -2.70
CA ALA A 437 -17.41 -14.30 -4.08
C ALA A 437 -18.95 -14.28 -4.18
N GLN A 438 -19.65 -14.96 -3.25
CA GLN A 438 -21.12 -14.98 -3.19
C GLN A 438 -21.72 -13.71 -2.57
N LEU A 439 -20.95 -12.96 -1.77
CA LEU A 439 -21.43 -11.74 -1.14
C LEU A 439 -21.55 -10.58 -2.12
N GLY A 440 -20.56 -10.41 -3.02
CA GLY A 440 -20.52 -9.29 -3.96
C GLY A 440 -21.79 -9.08 -4.76
N PRO A 441 -22.32 -10.11 -5.45
CA PRO A 441 -23.55 -10.02 -6.24
C PRO A 441 -24.81 -9.65 -5.44
N ARG A 442 -24.77 -9.70 -4.10
CA ARG A 442 -25.89 -9.33 -3.23
C ARG A 442 -25.93 -7.83 -2.91
N LEU A 443 -24.86 -7.11 -3.21
CA LEU A 443 -24.82 -5.66 -3.10
C LEU A 443 -25.48 -5.02 -4.32
N GLN A 444 -25.96 -3.79 -4.15
CA GLN A 444 -26.45 -2.96 -5.26
C GLN A 444 -25.32 -2.07 -5.79
N ASP A 445 -25.45 -1.59 -7.03
CA ASP A 445 -24.57 -0.53 -7.54
C ASP A 445 -24.75 0.74 -6.69
N GLY A 446 -23.64 1.36 -6.34
CA GLY A 446 -23.57 2.49 -5.42
C GLY A 446 -23.62 2.10 -3.94
N ALA A 447 -23.57 0.80 -3.59
CA ALA A 447 -23.58 0.37 -2.20
C ALA A 447 -22.45 1.00 -1.38
N ASP A 448 -22.77 1.38 -0.14
CA ASP A 448 -21.82 1.92 0.82
C ASP A 448 -21.27 0.84 1.77
N ALA A 449 -20.37 1.25 2.67
CA ALA A 449 -19.80 0.34 3.66
C ALA A 449 -20.86 -0.24 4.60
N GLU A 450 -21.92 0.52 4.89
CA GLU A 450 -23.02 0.11 5.77
C GLU A 450 -23.84 -1.02 5.15
N ALA A 451 -24.11 -0.96 3.84
CA ALA A 451 -24.78 -2.03 3.11
C ALA A 451 -24.00 -3.36 3.17
N LEU A 452 -22.67 -3.30 3.06
CA LEU A 452 -21.84 -4.50 3.23
C LEU A 452 -21.88 -5.02 4.69
N TRP A 453 -21.85 -4.14 5.69
CA TRP A 453 -22.01 -4.56 7.08
C TRP A 453 -23.36 -5.21 7.36
N ALA A 454 -24.44 -4.66 6.82
CA ALA A 454 -25.78 -5.24 6.94
C ALA A 454 -25.83 -6.65 6.34
N LEU A 455 -25.16 -6.90 5.21
CA LEU A 455 -25.05 -8.24 4.63
C LEU A 455 -24.20 -9.18 5.50
N LEU A 456 -23.09 -8.69 6.05
CA LEU A 456 -22.15 -9.49 6.84
C LEU A 456 -22.72 -9.87 8.22
N LEU A 457 -23.51 -8.99 8.83
CA LEU A 457 -24.04 -9.14 10.19
C LEU A 457 -25.51 -9.57 10.23
N GLY A 458 -26.23 -9.43 9.11
CA GLY A 458 -27.62 -9.85 8.98
C GLY A 458 -27.81 -11.34 9.24
N ASP A 459 -29.04 -11.72 9.63
CA ASP A 459 -29.37 -13.04 10.18
C ASP A 459 -29.09 -14.23 9.25
N GLY A 460 -28.81 -13.98 7.96
CA GLY A 460 -28.50 -15.03 6.98
C GLY A 460 -27.02 -15.32 6.75
N HIS A 461 -26.07 -14.59 7.36
CA HIS A 461 -24.65 -14.75 7.02
C HIS A 461 -23.79 -15.29 8.19
N PRO A 462 -23.57 -16.61 8.25
CA PRO A 462 -22.92 -17.23 9.40
C PRO A 462 -21.41 -16.94 9.49
N GLY A 463 -20.78 -16.46 8.42
CA GLY A 463 -19.32 -16.35 8.33
C GLY A 463 -18.68 -15.46 9.40
N VAL A 464 -19.24 -14.27 9.65
CA VAL A 464 -18.67 -13.36 10.67
C VAL A 464 -18.83 -13.90 12.08
N ARG A 465 -20.01 -14.48 12.39
CA ARG A 465 -20.27 -15.12 13.69
C ARG A 465 -19.35 -16.31 13.92
N GLN A 466 -19.03 -17.06 12.87
CA GLN A 466 -18.11 -18.20 12.96
C GLN A 466 -16.65 -17.78 13.14
N LEU A 467 -16.22 -16.67 12.52
CA LEU A 467 -14.87 -16.13 12.65
C LEU A 467 -14.62 -15.42 13.99
N ALA A 468 -15.68 -14.89 14.60
CA ALA A 468 -15.62 -14.19 15.87
C ALA A 468 -16.79 -14.59 16.78
N PRO A 469 -16.82 -15.86 17.26
CA PRO A 469 -17.92 -16.41 18.05
C PRO A 469 -18.10 -15.70 19.40
N GLN A 470 -17.08 -15.00 19.89
CA GLN A 470 -17.13 -14.17 21.09
C GLN A 470 -17.85 -12.82 20.92
N LEU A 471 -18.36 -12.50 19.73
CA LEU A 471 -19.07 -11.24 19.48
C LEU A 471 -20.52 -11.31 19.91
N THR A 472 -20.86 -10.60 20.98
CA THR A 472 -22.25 -10.24 21.29
C THR A 472 -22.65 -9.05 20.43
N LEU A 473 -23.50 -9.27 19.43
CA LEU A 473 -24.02 -8.18 18.58
C LEU A 473 -25.10 -7.39 19.34
N PRO A 474 -25.06 -6.05 19.36
CA PRO A 474 -26.06 -5.23 20.03
C PRO A 474 -27.44 -5.39 19.36
N GLY A 475 -28.47 -5.65 20.17
CA GLY A 475 -29.85 -5.85 19.70
C GLY A 475 -30.29 -7.32 19.65
N GLN A 476 -29.38 -8.28 19.79
CA GLN A 476 -29.71 -9.67 20.07
C GLN A 476 -29.52 -9.91 21.58
N GLY A 477 -30.60 -10.28 22.27
CA GLY A 477 -30.61 -10.46 23.73
C GLY A 477 -29.45 -11.35 24.22
N GLN A 478 -29.01 -11.09 25.46
CA GLN A 478 -27.91 -11.77 26.14
C GLN A 478 -28.12 -13.29 26.22
N ASP A 479 -27.72 -14.04 25.18
CA ASP A 479 -27.46 -15.49 25.26
C ASP A 479 -26.72 -16.02 24.01
N VAL A 480 -25.65 -15.34 23.60
CA VAL A 480 -24.87 -15.69 22.38
C VAL A 480 -23.78 -16.75 22.67
N SER A 481 -23.70 -17.29 23.90
CA SER A 481 -22.82 -18.43 24.21
C SER A 481 -23.26 -19.74 23.55
N ALA A 482 -24.42 -19.75 22.87
CA ALA A 482 -24.85 -20.82 22.00
C ALA A 482 -24.77 -20.33 20.54
N LEU A 483 -23.82 -20.85 19.77
CA LEU A 483 -23.91 -20.87 18.31
C LEU A 483 -25.24 -21.53 17.93
N SER A 484 -26.26 -20.72 17.69
CA SER A 484 -27.57 -21.07 17.13
C SER A 484 -28.02 -22.50 17.42
N MET A 485 -28.25 -22.85 18.69
CA MET A 485 -29.25 -23.89 18.94
C MET A 485 -30.53 -23.37 18.32
N SER A 486 -31.12 -24.12 17.40
CA SER A 486 -32.52 -23.90 17.02
C SER A 486 -33.31 -23.67 18.30
N GLN A 487 -33.88 -22.48 18.48
CA GLN A 487 -34.76 -22.19 19.62
C GLN A 487 -36.04 -23.05 19.57
N ASP A 488 -36.27 -23.73 18.44
CA ASP A 488 -37.11 -24.93 18.38
C ASP A 488 -36.41 -26.04 19.18
N GLY A 489 -36.88 -26.31 20.39
CA GLY A 489 -36.37 -27.29 21.35
C GLY A 489 -36.40 -28.77 20.91
N GLY A 490 -36.26 -29.04 19.61
CA GLY A 490 -35.98 -30.35 19.07
C GLY A 490 -34.51 -30.75 19.19
N PRO A 491 -34.18 -32.05 19.09
CA PRO A 491 -32.80 -32.51 19.05
C PRO A 491 -32.09 -31.90 17.84
N ALA A 492 -30.98 -31.20 18.09
CA ALA A 492 -30.16 -30.61 17.02
C ALA A 492 -29.80 -31.68 15.98
N ARG A 493 -30.08 -31.37 14.70
CA ARG A 493 -29.87 -32.28 13.57
C ARG A 493 -28.39 -32.62 13.42
N LEU A 494 -28.11 -33.88 13.06
CA LEU A 494 -26.76 -34.29 12.68
C LEU A 494 -26.39 -33.62 11.34
N ALA A 495 -25.11 -33.28 11.19
CA ALA A 495 -24.63 -32.66 9.95
C ALA A 495 -24.74 -33.65 8.77
N GLU A 496 -25.31 -33.25 7.65
CA GLU A 496 -25.33 -34.03 6.41
C GLU A 496 -24.14 -33.68 5.50
N SER A 497 -23.54 -32.52 5.73
CA SER A 497 -22.39 -32.00 4.99
C SER A 497 -21.45 -31.18 5.89
N LEU A 498 -20.30 -30.84 5.35
CA LEU A 498 -19.29 -29.99 5.97
C LEU A 498 -19.16 -28.71 5.15
N GLU A 499 -18.94 -27.58 5.82
CA GLU A 499 -18.58 -26.33 5.15
C GLU A 499 -17.26 -25.82 5.72
N ARG A 500 -16.35 -25.40 4.84
CA ARG A 500 -15.10 -24.75 5.22
C ARG A 500 -15.41 -23.37 5.81
N VAL A 501 -14.81 -23.11 6.96
CA VAL A 501 -14.83 -21.81 7.62
C VAL A 501 -13.39 -21.33 7.67
N PHE A 502 -13.16 -20.07 7.29
CA PHE A 502 -11.84 -19.43 7.22
C PHE A 502 -10.93 -19.97 6.10
N GLY A 503 -10.04 -19.12 5.61
CA GLY A 503 -9.03 -19.46 4.62
C GLY A 503 -9.53 -19.33 3.17
N PRO A 504 -8.69 -19.75 2.20
CA PRO A 504 -8.98 -19.61 0.76
C PRO A 504 -10.23 -20.37 0.30
N GLU A 505 -10.66 -21.37 1.07
CA GLU A 505 -11.84 -22.17 0.77
C GLU A 505 -13.07 -21.81 1.60
N ASP A 506 -13.05 -20.71 2.37
CA ASP A 506 -14.20 -20.29 3.20
C ASP A 506 -15.51 -20.27 2.38
N GLY A 507 -16.51 -21.01 2.86
CA GLY A 507 -17.80 -21.22 2.18
C GLY A 507 -17.88 -22.46 1.28
N ARG A 508 -16.76 -23.18 1.04
CA ARG A 508 -16.78 -24.44 0.27
C ARG A 508 -17.56 -25.50 1.04
N ARG A 509 -18.64 -26.02 0.43
CA ARG A 509 -19.39 -27.18 0.93
C ARG A 509 -18.78 -28.49 0.44
N ILE A 510 -18.77 -29.48 1.31
CA ILE A 510 -18.27 -30.83 1.09
C ILE A 510 -19.36 -31.78 1.57
N THR A 511 -19.79 -32.71 0.71
CA THR A 511 -20.79 -33.72 1.05
C THR A 511 -20.14 -35.10 0.93
N PRO A 512 -19.42 -35.57 1.96
CA PRO A 512 -18.71 -36.83 1.88
C PRO A 512 -19.68 -38.01 1.96
N LYS A 513 -19.34 -39.10 1.26
CA LYS A 513 -19.99 -40.40 1.45
C LYS A 513 -19.35 -41.14 2.63
N PRO A 514 -20.07 -42.07 3.28
CA PRO A 514 -19.48 -42.91 4.32
C PRO A 514 -18.20 -43.61 3.83
N GLY A 515 -17.14 -43.51 4.61
CA GLY A 515 -15.80 -44.01 4.30
C GLY A 515 -14.87 -42.99 3.63
N GLU A 516 -15.39 -41.88 3.09
CA GLU A 516 -14.56 -40.89 2.41
C GLU A 516 -13.75 -40.03 3.38
N VAL A 517 -12.57 -39.62 2.93
CA VAL A 517 -11.57 -38.91 3.70
C VAL A 517 -11.49 -37.45 3.26
N VAL A 518 -11.50 -36.56 4.25
CA VAL A 518 -11.21 -35.13 4.11
C VAL A 518 -9.84 -34.87 4.71
N GLY A 519 -8.99 -34.18 3.97
CA GLY A 519 -7.64 -33.87 4.42
C GLY A 519 -6.92 -32.95 3.45
N ARG A 520 -5.67 -32.62 3.75
CA ARG A 520 -4.84 -31.74 2.94
C ARG A 520 -4.53 -32.35 1.57
N GLU A 521 -4.54 -31.52 0.53
CA GLU A 521 -3.95 -31.86 -0.76
C GLU A 521 -2.47 -32.26 -0.59
N LYS A 522 -2.10 -33.42 -1.15
CA LYS A 522 -0.73 -33.91 -1.24
C LYS A 522 -0.64 -34.88 -2.41
N ASP A 523 0.46 -34.89 -3.13
CA ASP A 523 0.71 -35.90 -4.17
C ASP A 523 0.64 -37.31 -3.57
N GLY A 524 -0.16 -38.18 -4.20
CA GLY A 524 -0.43 -39.53 -3.71
C GLY A 524 -1.37 -39.60 -2.49
N SER A 525 -2.05 -38.50 -2.13
CA SER A 525 -3.07 -38.51 -1.07
C SER A 525 -4.24 -39.43 -1.45
N THR A 526 -4.77 -40.14 -0.46
CA THR A 526 -5.99 -40.95 -0.57
C THR A 526 -7.25 -40.16 -0.23
N ALA A 527 -7.14 -38.87 0.09
CA ALA A 527 -8.30 -38.01 0.36
C ALA A 527 -9.17 -37.86 -0.89
N GLN A 528 -10.43 -38.27 -0.78
CA GLN A 528 -11.44 -38.02 -1.81
C GLN A 528 -11.87 -36.54 -1.80
N HIS A 529 -11.73 -35.87 -0.65
CA HIS A 529 -12.02 -34.45 -0.49
C HIS A 529 -10.76 -33.69 -0.05
N PRO A 530 -9.78 -33.49 -0.95
CA PRO A 530 -8.60 -32.71 -0.65
C PRO A 530 -8.96 -31.23 -0.41
N LEU A 531 -8.35 -30.65 0.62
CA LEU A 531 -8.41 -29.23 0.98
C LEU A 531 -7.18 -28.50 0.46
N TYR A 532 -7.35 -27.21 0.14
CA TYR A 532 -6.35 -26.31 -0.43
C TYR A 532 -5.96 -26.63 -1.88
N VAL A 533 -6.87 -27.25 -2.64
CA VAL A 533 -6.61 -27.62 -4.04
C VAL A 533 -6.44 -26.37 -4.90
N GLY A 534 -5.30 -26.25 -5.56
CA GLY A 534 -5.02 -25.14 -6.48
C GLY A 534 -4.83 -23.78 -5.80
N HIS A 535 -4.72 -23.73 -4.48
CA HIS A 535 -4.52 -22.48 -3.73
C HIS A 535 -3.05 -22.23 -3.40
N ALA A 536 -2.66 -20.94 -3.39
CA ALA A 536 -1.32 -20.51 -2.98
C ALA A 536 -1.09 -20.58 -1.46
N ALA A 537 -2.16 -20.65 -0.66
CA ALA A 537 -2.06 -20.86 0.78
C ALA A 537 -2.39 -22.30 1.16
N ILE A 538 -1.63 -22.85 2.10
CA ILE A 538 -1.83 -24.19 2.63
C ILE A 538 -1.62 -24.24 4.13
N ASP A 539 -2.39 -25.07 4.82
CA ASP A 539 -2.10 -25.42 6.21
C ASP A 539 -1.16 -26.62 6.27
N THR A 540 0.09 -26.39 6.69
CA THR A 540 1.12 -27.43 6.75
C THR A 540 0.94 -28.40 7.92
N ARG A 541 0.09 -28.06 8.90
CA ARG A 541 -0.24 -28.92 10.05
C ARG A 541 -1.41 -29.85 9.75
N LEU A 542 -2.22 -29.53 8.75
CA LEU A 542 -3.31 -30.39 8.29
C LEU A 542 -2.75 -31.67 7.66
N ARG A 543 -3.28 -32.83 8.09
CA ARG A 543 -2.91 -34.15 7.55
C ARG A 543 -3.64 -34.43 6.25
N SER A 544 -3.08 -35.26 5.38
CA SER A 544 -3.77 -35.72 4.16
C SER A 544 -4.93 -36.66 4.46
N ASP A 545 -4.96 -37.31 5.63
CA ASP A 545 -5.96 -38.30 6.05
C ASP A 545 -6.76 -37.87 7.28
N HIS A 546 -6.94 -36.56 7.44
CA HIS A 546 -7.24 -35.95 8.74
C HIS A 546 -8.55 -36.41 9.39
N LEU A 547 -9.61 -36.54 8.60
CA LEU A 547 -10.95 -36.91 9.01
C LEU A 547 -11.53 -37.95 8.04
N THR A 548 -12.19 -38.97 8.57
CA THR A 548 -13.03 -39.89 7.79
C THR A 548 -14.49 -39.66 8.14
N TRP A 549 -15.35 -39.50 7.13
CA TRP A 549 -16.79 -39.39 7.31
C TRP A 549 -17.40 -40.79 7.46
N LEU A 550 -18.09 -41.08 8.56
CA LEU A 550 -18.71 -42.37 8.82
C LEU A 550 -20.20 -42.42 8.46
N GLY A 551 -20.82 -41.25 8.24
CA GLY A 551 -22.25 -41.07 8.00
C GLY A 551 -22.71 -39.70 8.52
N PRO A 552 -24.02 -39.39 8.44
CA PRO A 552 -24.56 -38.11 8.91
C PRO A 552 -24.09 -37.78 10.34
N GLY A 553 -23.31 -36.71 10.44
CA GLY A 553 -22.69 -36.19 11.65
C GLY A 553 -21.66 -37.10 12.30
N ALA A 554 -21.40 -38.30 11.79
CA ALA A 554 -20.47 -39.24 12.41
C ALA A 554 -19.08 -39.12 11.79
N LEU A 555 -18.09 -38.71 12.60
CA LEU A 555 -16.71 -38.48 12.16
C LEU A 555 -15.75 -39.45 12.84
N LEU A 556 -14.69 -39.86 12.15
CA LEU A 556 -13.51 -40.46 12.76
C LEU A 556 -12.31 -39.52 12.61
N LEU A 557 -11.85 -38.97 13.73
CA LEU A 557 -10.75 -38.01 13.78
C LEU A 557 -9.41 -38.72 14.04
N ARG A 558 -8.44 -38.54 13.12
CA ARG A 558 -7.12 -39.20 13.19
C ARG A 558 -6.11 -38.48 14.08
N SER A 559 -6.37 -37.21 14.38
CA SER A 559 -5.57 -36.37 15.27
C SER A 559 -6.48 -35.75 16.35
N SER A 560 -5.90 -35.23 17.42
CA SER A 560 -6.66 -34.50 18.46
C SER A 560 -7.16 -33.15 17.92
N MET A 561 -8.46 -32.92 18.03
CA MET A 561 -9.18 -31.75 17.51
C MET A 561 -9.93 -31.02 18.59
N ILE A 562 -10.27 -29.75 18.38
CA ILE A 562 -11.05 -28.98 19.34
C ILE A 562 -12.45 -28.77 18.75
N PRO A 563 -13.48 -29.49 19.23
CA PRO A 563 -14.86 -29.17 18.90
C PRO A 563 -15.25 -27.93 19.69
N MET A 564 -15.85 -26.95 19.01
CA MET A 564 -16.40 -25.75 19.61
C MET A 564 -17.90 -25.96 19.83
N ALA A 565 -18.25 -26.98 20.61
CA ALA A 565 -19.60 -27.20 21.09
C ALA A 565 -19.67 -26.77 22.56
N ASN A 566 -20.62 -25.90 22.91
CA ASN A 566 -20.93 -25.49 24.29
C ASN A 566 -19.80 -24.76 25.04
N GLY A 567 -18.93 -24.02 24.33
CA GLY A 567 -17.90 -23.18 24.94
C GLY A 567 -16.76 -23.92 25.65
N LEU A 568 -16.70 -25.26 25.56
CA LEU A 568 -15.66 -26.09 26.18
C LEU A 568 -14.72 -26.68 25.13
N ALA A 569 -13.58 -26.02 24.92
CA ALA A 569 -12.51 -26.48 24.04
C ALA A 569 -11.76 -27.68 24.65
N ARG A 570 -12.27 -28.90 24.48
CA ARG A 570 -11.58 -30.15 24.89
C ARG A 570 -11.09 -30.92 23.68
N PRO A 571 -9.79 -31.31 23.63
CA PRO A 571 -9.28 -32.14 22.55
C PRO A 571 -10.03 -33.48 22.45
N VAL A 572 -10.62 -33.78 21.29
CA VAL A 572 -11.27 -35.06 20.97
C VAL A 572 -10.51 -35.79 19.87
N LYS A 573 -10.48 -37.11 19.94
CA LYS A 573 -9.87 -38.00 18.94
C LYS A 573 -10.72 -39.26 18.82
N GLY A 574 -10.78 -39.86 17.64
CA GLY A 574 -11.59 -41.05 17.39
C GLY A 574 -13.01 -40.69 16.92
N PRO A 575 -14.00 -41.57 17.16
CA PRO A 575 -15.39 -41.33 16.78
C PRO A 575 -15.95 -40.08 17.46
N THR A 576 -16.51 -39.14 16.70
CA THR A 576 -17.01 -37.86 17.20
C THR A 576 -18.28 -37.46 16.43
N PRO A 577 -19.40 -37.15 17.10
CA PRO A 577 -20.56 -36.58 16.44
C PRO A 577 -20.33 -35.10 16.10
N LEU A 578 -20.90 -34.64 15.00
CA LEU A 578 -20.94 -33.26 14.54
C LEU A 578 -22.38 -32.91 14.14
N ARG A 579 -22.92 -31.89 14.77
CA ARG A 579 -24.29 -31.40 14.52
C ARG A 579 -24.28 -30.20 13.57
N ASP A 580 -25.45 -29.89 13.03
CA ASP A 580 -25.64 -28.67 12.26
C ASP A 580 -25.26 -27.44 13.09
N GLY A 581 -24.46 -26.54 12.49
CA GLY A 581 -23.93 -25.34 13.13
C GLY A 581 -22.72 -25.56 14.06
N GLU A 582 -22.39 -26.80 14.43
CA GLU A 582 -21.21 -27.07 15.28
C GLU A 582 -19.92 -26.84 14.50
N LEU A 583 -19.02 -26.04 15.08
CA LEU A 583 -17.71 -25.74 14.52
C LEU A 583 -16.68 -26.73 15.07
N LEU A 584 -15.83 -27.25 14.19
CA LEU A 584 -14.75 -28.18 14.51
C LEU A 584 -13.43 -27.62 13.96
N TRP A 585 -12.46 -27.42 14.86
CA TRP A 585 -11.12 -26.98 14.50
C TRP A 585 -10.26 -28.19 14.16
N LEU A 586 -9.91 -28.32 12.88
CA LEU A 586 -9.00 -29.36 12.40
C LEU A 586 -7.54 -29.03 12.77
N THR A 587 -7.24 -27.74 12.77
CA THR A 587 -5.96 -27.17 13.20
C THR A 587 -6.23 -25.76 13.71
N GLU A 588 -5.16 -25.01 14.03
CA GLU A 588 -5.26 -23.58 14.29
C GLU A 588 -5.84 -22.81 13.08
N SER A 589 -5.51 -23.18 11.83
CA SER A 589 -5.86 -22.40 10.63
C SER A 589 -6.88 -23.07 9.71
N THR A 590 -7.41 -24.25 10.06
CA THR A 590 -8.34 -25.02 9.24
C THR A 590 -9.58 -25.38 10.05
N TRP A 591 -10.71 -24.70 9.80
CA TRP A 591 -11.95 -24.95 10.52
C TRP A 591 -13.05 -25.48 9.59
N ILE A 592 -13.95 -26.31 10.13
CA ILE A 592 -15.15 -26.77 9.42
C ILE A 592 -16.38 -26.63 10.30
N VAL A 593 -17.53 -26.41 9.69
CA VAL A 593 -18.83 -26.41 10.38
C VAL A 593 -19.72 -27.51 9.82
N GLY A 594 -20.46 -28.19 10.69
CA GLY A 594 -21.48 -29.15 10.29
C GLY A 594 -22.68 -28.44 9.67
N ARG A 595 -23.25 -29.01 8.61
CA ARG A 595 -24.43 -28.47 7.91
C ARG A 595 -25.46 -29.55 7.68
N ALA A 596 -26.68 -29.33 8.16
CA ALA A 596 -27.84 -30.16 7.80
C ALA A 596 -28.28 -29.93 6.35
#